data_AF-A0A961IRV0-F1
#
_entry.id   AF-A0A961IRV0-F1
#
_cell.length_a   1.000
_cell.length_b   1.000
_cell.length_c   1.000
_cell.angle_alpha   90.00
_cell.angle_beta   90.00
_cell.angle_gamma   90.00
#
_symmetry.space_group_name_H-M   'P 1'
#
loop_
_entity.id
_entity.type
_entity.pdbx_description
1 polymer ?
#
loop_
_entity_poly.entity_id
_entity_poly.type
_entity_poly.pdbx_seq_one_letter_code
_entity_poly.pdbx_strand_id
1 'polypeptide(L)'
;MQTARQTSFHLVEISEGRPVASHALGGSVRIGRVSADINIEDPKVSREHCRLDVQAESVRLVDLESTNGVYVRVKGSADLRPGDEIMLGQRVFRLESSSDQ
;
A
#
# COMPACT_ATOMS: atom_id res chain seq x y z
N MET A 1 7.46 28.88 -15.44
CA MET A 1 6.62 27.67 -15.34
C MET A 1 7.36 26.72 -14.41
N GLN A 2 6.89 26.54 -13.18
CA GLN A 2 7.53 25.66 -12.21
C GLN A 2 7.13 24.22 -12.55
N THR A 3 8.12 23.37 -12.85
CA THR A 3 7.91 21.93 -13.01
C THR A 3 7.42 21.41 -11.65
N ALA A 4 6.19 20.91 -11.59
CA ALA A 4 5.68 20.27 -10.39
C ALA A 4 6.57 19.05 -10.08
N ARG A 5 7.12 18.97 -8.87
CA ARG A 5 7.81 17.77 -8.40
C ARG A 5 6.83 16.60 -8.47
N GLN A 6 7.19 15.55 -9.19
CA GLN A 6 6.39 14.34 -9.23
C GLN A 6 6.85 13.45 -8.07
N THR A 7 6.03 13.35 -7.03
CA THR A 7 6.29 12.43 -5.92
C THR A 7 5.89 11.03 -6.33
N SER A 8 6.84 10.10 -6.28
CA SER A 8 6.60 8.68 -6.56
C SER A 8 6.49 7.93 -5.24
N PHE A 9 5.48 7.08 -5.10
CA PHE A 9 5.28 6.27 -3.90
C PHE A 9 5.69 4.82 -4.14
N HIS A 10 6.24 4.21 -3.11
CA HIS A 10 6.55 2.79 -3.04
C HIS A 10 5.90 2.18 -1.81
N LEU A 11 5.34 0.98 -1.96
CA LEU A 11 4.94 0.15 -0.86
C LEU A 11 6.05 -0.87 -0.58
N VAL A 12 6.69 -0.76 0.58
CA VAL A 12 7.86 -1.56 0.94
C VAL A 12 7.49 -2.59 1.99
N GLU A 13 7.69 -3.86 1.70
CA GLU A 13 7.49 -4.93 2.67
C GLU A 13 8.64 -4.94 3.67
N ILE A 14 8.31 -4.96 4.97
CA ILE A 14 9.27 -5.00 6.07
C ILE A 14 9.18 -6.37 6.77
N SER A 15 10.30 -7.08 6.83
CA SER A 15 10.45 -8.32 7.60
C SER A 15 11.68 -8.23 8.49
N GLU A 16 11.54 -8.59 9.76
CA GLU A 16 12.62 -8.55 10.76
C GLU A 16 13.36 -7.19 10.81
N GLY A 17 12.58 -6.11 10.64
CA GLY A 17 13.08 -4.72 10.63
C GLY A 17 13.82 -4.31 9.36
N ARG A 18 13.79 -5.11 8.29
CA ARG A 18 14.49 -4.85 7.03
C ARG A 18 13.52 -4.81 5.85
N PRO A 19 13.77 -3.95 4.85
CA PRO A 19 13.02 -4.00 3.60
C PRO A 19 13.36 -5.28 2.84
N VAL A 20 12.35 -6.03 2.43
CA VAL A 20 12.50 -7.30 1.69
C VAL A 20 11.90 -7.27 0.29
N ALA A 21 10.96 -6.38 0.03
CA ALA A 21 10.37 -6.14 -1.29
C ALA A 21 9.92 -4.68 -1.40
N SER A 22 9.84 -4.16 -2.62
CA SER A 22 9.33 -2.82 -2.91
C SER A 22 8.46 -2.85 -4.16
N HIS A 23 7.32 -2.19 -4.10
CA HIS A 23 6.35 -2.09 -5.18
C HIS A 23 6.08 -0.62 -5.51
N ALA A 24 6.39 -0.20 -6.73
CA ALA A 24 6.04 1.14 -7.19
C ALA A 24 4.51 1.27 -7.27
N LEU A 25 3.97 2.38 -6.74
CA LEU A 25 2.55 2.68 -6.78
C LEU A 25 2.27 3.69 -7.88
N GLY A 26 1.31 3.37 -8.76
CA GLY A 26 0.89 4.27 -9.84
C GLY A 26 -0.62 4.24 -10.04
N GLY A 27 -1.25 5.41 -10.05
CA GLY A 27 -2.69 5.56 -10.26
C GLY A 27 -3.53 4.83 -9.19
N SER A 28 -3.93 3.60 -9.47
CA SER A 28 -4.70 2.73 -8.57
C SER A 28 -4.12 1.33 -8.61
N VAL A 29 -3.73 0.79 -7.45
CA VAL A 29 -3.09 -0.52 -7.29
C VAL A 29 -3.96 -1.42 -6.40
N ARG A 30 -4.36 -2.58 -6.90
CA ARG A 30 -5.09 -3.59 -6.12
C ARG A 30 -4.12 -4.54 -5.42
N ILE A 31 -4.43 -4.84 -4.17
CA ILE A 31 -3.67 -5.75 -3.34
C ILE A 31 -4.58 -6.87 -2.86
N GLY A 32 -4.08 -8.10 -2.97
CA GLY A 32 -4.84 -9.28 -2.61
C GLY A 32 -4.02 -10.55 -2.70
N ARG A 33 -4.63 -11.68 -2.39
CA ARG A 33 -3.94 -12.97 -2.39
C ARG A 33 -3.78 -13.56 -3.79
N VAL A 34 -4.73 -13.31 -4.69
CA VAL A 34 -4.73 -13.86 -6.06
C VAL A 34 -5.27 -12.83 -7.06
N SER A 35 -4.73 -12.80 -8.28
CA SER A 35 -5.23 -11.95 -9.38
C SER A 35 -5.31 -10.45 -9.04
N ALA A 36 -4.32 -9.93 -8.32
CA ALA A 36 -4.20 -8.54 -7.92
C ALA A 36 -2.93 -7.94 -8.54
N ASP A 37 -2.78 -6.62 -8.51
CA ASP A 37 -1.56 -5.95 -9.01
C ASP A 37 -0.37 -6.26 -8.08
N ILE A 38 -0.63 -6.38 -6.77
CA ILE A 38 0.31 -6.90 -5.77
C ILE A 38 -0.30 -8.14 -5.12
N ASN A 39 0.34 -9.28 -5.33
CA ASN A 39 -0.05 -10.56 -4.74
C ASN A 39 0.67 -10.81 -3.42
N ILE A 40 -0.10 -11.02 -2.35
CA ILE A 40 0.43 -11.38 -1.04
C ILE A 40 0.07 -12.83 -0.73
N GLU A 41 1.08 -13.68 -0.67
CA GLU A 41 0.96 -15.09 -0.29
C GLU A 41 0.78 -15.24 1.23
N ASP A 42 -0.41 -14.90 1.72
CA ASP A 42 -0.81 -15.12 3.11
C ASP A 42 -2.30 -15.51 3.16
N PRO A 43 -2.68 -16.67 3.75
CA PRO A 43 -4.07 -17.13 3.79
C PRO A 43 -5.03 -16.17 4.50
N LYS A 44 -4.55 -15.25 5.35
CA LYS A 44 -5.35 -14.20 5.99
C LYS A 44 -5.64 -13.02 5.06
N VAL A 45 -4.97 -12.93 3.90
CA VAL A 45 -5.28 -11.95 2.87
C VAL A 45 -6.41 -12.47 1.98
N SER A 46 -7.37 -11.59 1.68
CA SER A 46 -8.51 -11.89 0.81
C SER A 46 -8.08 -11.90 -0.64
N ARG A 47 -8.86 -12.53 -1.54
CA ARG A 47 -8.51 -12.58 -2.98
C ARG A 47 -8.31 -11.19 -3.55
N GLU A 48 -9.29 -10.32 -3.29
CA GLU A 48 -9.20 -8.87 -3.41
C GLU A 48 -9.34 -8.33 -1.99
N HIS A 49 -8.30 -7.70 -1.45
CA HIS A 49 -8.26 -7.33 -0.03
C HIS A 49 -8.38 -5.81 0.15
N CYS A 50 -7.54 -5.05 -0.55
CA CYS A 50 -7.63 -3.59 -0.54
C CYS A 50 -7.13 -3.01 -1.86
N ARG A 51 -7.30 -1.69 -1.99
CA ARG A 51 -6.80 -0.90 -3.11
C ARG A 51 -6.11 0.34 -2.58
N LEU A 52 -5.02 0.73 -3.24
CA LEU A 52 -4.30 1.96 -3.00
C LEU A 52 -4.52 2.90 -4.18
N ASP A 53 -5.10 4.07 -3.93
CA ASP A 53 -5.26 5.14 -4.91
C ASP A 53 -4.21 6.23 -4.65
N VAL A 54 -3.26 6.40 -5.57
CA VAL A 54 -2.20 7.40 -5.48
C VAL A 54 -2.78 8.79 -5.75
N GLN A 55 -2.55 9.71 -4.81
CA GLN A 55 -2.85 11.12 -4.95
C GLN A 55 -1.55 11.91 -5.11
N ALA A 56 -1.66 13.24 -5.22
CA ALA A 56 -0.50 14.11 -5.41
C ALA A 56 0.52 14.03 -4.25
N GLU A 57 0.04 13.92 -3.02
CA GLU A 57 0.88 14.01 -1.81
C GLU A 57 0.61 12.88 -0.79
N SER A 58 -0.32 11.98 -1.10
CA SER A 58 -0.73 10.88 -0.22
C SER A 58 -1.16 9.67 -1.03
N VAL A 59 -1.41 8.55 -0.35
CA VAL A 59 -2.01 7.36 -0.94
C VAL A 59 -3.25 7.00 -0.15
N ARG A 60 -4.40 6.94 -0.80
CA ARG A 60 -5.65 6.53 -0.15
C ARG A 60 -5.77 5.02 -0.18
N LEU A 61 -5.83 4.41 1.00
CA LEU A 61 -6.16 3.01 1.19
C LEU A 61 -7.68 2.84 1.23
N VAL A 62 -8.19 1.85 0.51
CA VAL A 62 -9.60 1.45 0.48
C VAL A 62 -9.70 -0.05 0.76
N ASP A 63 -10.36 -0.43 1.85
CA ASP A 63 -10.69 -1.82 2.15
C ASP A 63 -11.80 -2.31 1.20
N LEU A 64 -11.59 -3.47 0.57
CA LEU A 64 -12.54 -4.06 -0.38
C LEU A 64 -13.35 -5.18 0.29
N GLU A 65 -13.94 -4.87 1.44
CA GLU A 65 -14.72 -5.81 2.26
C GLU A 65 -13.92 -7.07 2.62
N SER A 66 -12.65 -6.86 2.98
CA SER A 66 -11.77 -7.98 3.25
C SER A 66 -12.15 -8.74 4.52
N THR A 67 -11.87 -10.04 4.53
CA THR A 67 -12.31 -10.94 5.62
C THR A 67 -11.63 -10.63 6.95
N ASN A 68 -10.38 -10.16 6.93
CA ASN A 68 -9.60 -9.87 8.13
C ASN A 68 -9.30 -8.37 8.34
N GLY A 69 -9.71 -7.50 7.40
CA GLY A 69 -9.39 -6.08 7.41
C GLY A 69 -7.91 -5.78 7.15
N VAL A 70 -7.60 -4.49 6.88
CA VAL A 70 -6.23 -3.95 6.92
C VAL A 70 -5.95 -3.40 8.31
N TYR A 71 -4.74 -3.63 8.85
CA TYR A 71 -4.34 -3.19 10.19
C TYR A 71 -3.55 -1.86 10.17
N VAL A 72 -4.08 -0.85 9.50
CA VAL A 72 -4.38 0.44 10.14
C VAL A 72 -5.89 0.33 10.32
N ARG A 73 -6.46 0.46 11.54
CA ARG A 73 -7.85 0.06 11.82
C ARG A 73 -8.89 0.92 11.08
N VAL A 74 -9.00 0.72 9.76
CA VAL A 74 -9.82 1.48 8.84
C VAL A 74 -10.97 0.57 8.43
N LYS A 75 -12.19 0.97 8.77
CA LYS A 75 -13.39 0.49 8.08
C LYS A 75 -13.68 1.50 6.97
N GLY A 76 -13.61 1.08 5.72
CA GLY A 76 -13.76 1.97 4.55
C GLY A 76 -12.42 2.43 4.00
N SER A 77 -12.06 3.70 4.18
CA SER A 77 -10.84 4.26 3.58
C SER A 77 -10.06 5.19 4.50
N ALA A 78 -8.74 5.25 4.33
CA ALA A 78 -7.86 6.21 5.02
C ALA A 78 -6.74 6.71 4.11
N ASP A 79 -6.28 7.93 4.35
CA ASP A 79 -5.11 8.50 3.66
C ASP A 79 -3.83 8.11 4.41
N LEU A 80 -2.92 7.47 3.69
CA LEU A 80 -1.58 7.10 4.13
C LEU A 80 -0.58 8.18 3.67
N ARG A 81 0.39 8.44 4.53
CA ARG A 81 1.53 9.34 4.32
C ARG A 81 2.83 8.55 4.28
N PRO A 82 3.89 9.07 3.64
CA PRO A 82 5.22 8.48 3.74
C PRO A 82 5.64 8.27 5.19
N GLY A 83 6.10 7.06 5.49
CA GLY A 83 6.44 6.60 6.83
C GLY A 83 5.33 5.78 7.50
N ASP A 84 4.08 5.88 7.06
CA ASP A 84 2.99 5.09 7.62
C ASP A 84 3.15 3.61 7.29
N GLU A 85 2.79 2.76 8.25
CA GLU A 85 2.82 1.31 8.13
C GLU A 85 1.40 0.74 8.10
N ILE A 86 1.17 -0.22 7.20
CA ILE A 86 -0.05 -1.02 7.12
C ILE A 86 0.30 -2.49 7.29
N MET A 87 -0.60 -3.25 7.90
CA MET A 87 -0.47 -4.69 7.98
C MET A 87 -1.57 -5.38 7.16
N LEU A 88 -1.15 -6.31 6.31
CA LEU A 88 -2.01 -7.10 5.41
C LEU A 88 -1.77 -8.58 5.73
N GLY A 89 -2.77 -9.25 6.28
CA GLY A 89 -2.56 -10.57 6.87
C GLY A 89 -1.57 -10.51 8.03
N GLN A 90 -0.40 -11.12 7.89
CA GLN A 90 0.68 -11.12 8.89
C GLN A 90 1.92 -10.33 8.42
N ARG A 91 1.82 -9.63 7.30
CA ARG A 91 2.94 -8.90 6.68
C ARG A 91 2.79 -7.41 6.90
N VAL A 92 3.91 -6.75 7.19
CA VAL A 92 3.98 -5.31 7.42
C VAL A 92 4.53 -4.64 6.18
N PHE A 93 3.86 -3.56 5.76
CA PHE A 93 4.26 -2.75 4.63
C PHE A 93 4.34 -1.29 5.05
N ARG A 94 5.38 -0.59 4.62
CA ARG A 94 5.55 0.84 4.84
C ARG A 94 5.35 1.60 3.53
N LEU A 95 4.63 2.70 3.59
CA LEU A 95 4.56 3.64 2.47
C LEU A 95 5.83 4.50 2.47
N GLU A 96 6.57 4.51 1.38
CA GLU A 96 7.71 5.40 1.19
C GLU A 96 7.47 6.32 -0.01
N SER A 97 8.01 7.53 0.04
CA SER A 97 8.04 8.44 -1.11
C SER A 97 9.47 8.61 -1.58
N SER A 98 9.71 8.45 -2.87
CA SER A 98 10.91 8.97 -3.51
C SER A 98 10.58 10.33 -4.13
N SER A 99 11.41 11.33 -3.82
CA SER A 99 11.48 12.53 -4.64
C SER A 99 12.54 12.26 -5.71
N ASP A 100 12.13 12.18 -6.98
CA ASP A 100 13.09 12.21 -8.08
C ASP A 100 13.84 13.56 -7.99
N GLN A 101 15.16 13.51 -7.85
CA GLN A 101 16.03 14.67 -7.62
C GLN A 101 16.51 15.29 -8.93
#